data_AF-A0A0B6YP98-F1
#
_entry.id   AF-A0A0B6YP98-F1
#
_cell.length_a   1.000
_cell.length_b   1.000
_cell.length_c   1.000
_cell.angle_alpha   90.00
_cell.angle_beta   90.00
_cell.angle_gamma   90.00
#
_symmetry.space_group_name_H-M   'P 1'
#
loop_
_entity.id
_entity.type
_entity.pdbx_description
1 polymer ?
#
loop_
_entity_poly.entity_id
_entity_poly.type
_entity_poly.pdbx_seq_one_letter_code
_entity_poly.pdbx_strand_id
1 'polypeptide(L)'
;NEYLKINLEDSDSEYYEDTIWKNNLLTLVHAELKNLPAALRLNNQVLKRSGNQNLVALGNAAFLFHLKKDVEKADCIILKLNKLKATSEFENMKVKAILEQAYEYRKFGGAKYLLCSMALFDFALPNMHPTDERLQFMRAMVYRRCTHFQIYCEDPENIHRSRFALVAAQELVRLGNDAEESAIKSA
;
A
#
# COMPACT_ATOMS: atom_id res chain seq x y z
N ASN A 1 14.53 -24.55 36.19
CA ASN A 1 13.57 -24.46 35.06
C ASN A 1 13.84 -23.18 34.30
N GLU A 2 14.85 -23.27 33.44
CA GLU A 2 15.43 -22.19 32.67
C GLU A 2 15.11 -22.46 31.20
N TYR A 3 13.83 -22.36 30.84
CA TYR A 3 13.36 -22.44 29.46
C TYR A 3 12.09 -21.58 29.36
N LEU A 4 12.01 -20.78 28.30
CA LEU A 4 11.03 -19.71 28.01
C LEU A 4 11.46 -18.28 28.40
N LYS A 5 12.65 -17.86 27.95
CA LYS A 5 12.77 -16.53 27.37
C LYS A 5 12.54 -16.67 25.87
N ILE A 6 11.28 -16.55 25.46
CA ILE A 6 10.95 -16.30 24.05
C ILE A 6 11.35 -14.85 23.80
N ASN A 7 12.39 -14.64 22.98
CA ASN A 7 12.73 -13.32 22.45
C ASN A 7 11.54 -12.84 21.60
N LEU A 8 10.78 -11.89 22.14
CA LEU A 8 9.66 -11.20 21.47
C LEU A 8 10.13 -10.16 20.44
N GLU A 9 11.42 -10.09 20.12
CA GLU A 9 11.97 -9.05 19.25
C GLU A 9 11.87 -9.36 17.75
N ASP A 10 11.57 -10.61 17.35
CA ASP A 10 11.47 -11.00 15.93
C ASP A 10 10.05 -10.90 15.34
N SER A 11 8.99 -10.71 16.15
CA SER A 11 7.61 -10.63 15.62
C SER A 11 7.18 -9.26 15.12
N ASP A 12 7.97 -8.20 15.35
CA ASP A 12 7.56 -6.82 15.05
C ASP A 12 7.91 -6.37 13.62
N SER A 13 8.74 -7.11 12.88
CA SER A 13 9.17 -6.70 11.53
C SER A 13 8.08 -6.87 10.47
N GLU A 14 7.22 -7.88 10.60
CA GLU A 14 6.15 -8.17 9.63
C GLU A 14 5.00 -7.15 9.70
N TYR A 15 4.76 -6.55 10.87
CA TYR A 15 3.75 -5.49 11.09
C TYR A 15 4.26 -4.07 10.78
N TYR A 16 5.56 -3.94 10.55
CA TYR A 16 6.21 -2.64 10.39
C TYR A 16 5.77 -1.94 9.10
N GLU A 17 5.73 -2.68 7.99
CA GLU A 17 5.38 -2.15 6.68
C GLU A 17 3.89 -1.80 6.59
N ASP A 18 3.01 -2.63 7.15
CA ASP A 18 1.57 -2.37 7.17
C ASP A 18 1.19 -1.15 8.00
N THR A 19 1.92 -0.90 9.09
CA THR A 19 1.73 0.33 9.88
C THR A 19 2.13 1.56 9.08
N ILE A 20 3.18 1.49 8.26
CA ILE A 20 3.60 2.59 7.38
C ILE A 20 2.52 2.86 6.33
N TRP A 21 2.08 1.82 5.61
CA TRP A 21 1.08 1.94 4.55
C TRP A 21 -0.24 2.47 5.07
N LYS A 22 -0.68 1.97 6.23
CA LYS A 22 -1.88 2.47 6.91
C LYS A 22 -1.76 3.95 7.28
N ASN A 23 -0.61 4.39 7.80
CA ASN A 23 -0.42 5.79 8.18
C ASN A 23 -0.33 6.72 6.97
N ASN A 24 0.24 6.28 5.85
CA ASN A 24 0.23 7.04 4.60
C ASN A 24 -1.19 7.15 4.01
N LEU A 25 -1.96 6.06 4.02
CA LEU A 25 -3.39 6.10 3.68
C LEU A 25 -4.17 7.09 4.57
N LEU A 26 -4.01 6.98 5.89
CA LEU A 26 -4.70 7.85 6.84
C LEU A 26 -4.27 9.32 6.70
N THR A 27 -3.03 9.57 6.28
CA THR A 27 -2.56 10.92 5.97
C THR A 27 -3.40 11.54 4.86
N LEU A 28 -3.63 10.81 3.75
CA LEU A 28 -4.47 11.26 2.64
C LEU A 28 -5.93 11.45 3.09
N VAL A 29 -6.49 10.49 3.83
CA VAL A 29 -7.87 10.59 4.35
C VAL A 29 -8.04 11.84 5.22
N HIS A 30 -7.12 12.11 6.14
CA HIS A 30 -7.17 13.31 6.96
C HIS A 30 -7.02 14.60 6.15
N ALA A 31 -6.22 14.60 5.09
CA ALA A 31 -6.07 15.75 4.20
C ALA A 31 -7.40 16.06 3.48
N GLU A 32 -8.06 15.05 2.91
CA GLU A 32 -9.37 15.17 2.26
C GLU A 32 -10.45 15.67 3.22
N LEU A 33 -10.42 15.18 4.47
CA LEU A 33 -11.30 15.65 5.55
C LEU A 33 -10.90 17.01 6.13
N LYS A 34 -9.94 17.73 5.51
CA LYS A 34 -9.42 19.04 5.93
C LYS A 34 -8.82 19.06 7.34
N ASN A 35 -8.46 17.90 7.88
CA ASN A 35 -7.76 17.76 9.15
C ASN A 35 -6.23 17.75 8.92
N LEU A 36 -5.72 18.89 8.44
CA LEU A 36 -4.30 19.10 8.15
C LEU A 36 -3.35 18.80 9.35
N PRO A 37 -3.68 19.16 10.61
CA PRO A 37 -2.82 18.83 11.75
C PRO A 37 -2.63 17.33 11.95
N ALA A 38 -3.70 16.52 11.82
CA ALA A 38 -3.60 15.07 11.94
C ALA A 38 -2.82 14.46 10.76
N ALA A 39 -3.10 14.93 9.53
CA ALA A 39 -2.40 14.48 8.33
C ALA A 39 -0.89 14.70 8.44
N LEU A 40 -0.46 15.91 8.83
CA LEU A 40 0.96 16.22 9.04
C LEU A 40 1.60 15.37 10.13
N ARG A 41 0.90 15.15 11.25
CA ARG A 41 1.41 14.34 12.36
C ARG A 41 1.69 12.90 11.90
N LEU A 42 0.73 12.27 11.23
CA LEU A 42 0.87 10.90 10.72
C LEU A 42 2.00 10.81 9.68
N ASN A 43 2.03 11.73 8.72
CA ASN A 43 3.07 11.77 7.70
C ASN A 43 4.48 11.89 8.30
N ASN A 44 4.64 12.77 9.29
CA ASN A 44 5.92 12.93 9.99
C ASN A 44 6.33 11.68 10.77
N GLN A 45 5.38 10.90 11.30
CA GLN A 45 5.68 9.61 11.93
C GLN A 45 6.23 8.62 10.90
N VAL A 46 5.62 8.55 9.71
CA VAL A 46 6.12 7.68 8.63
C VAL A 46 7.50 8.11 8.15
N LEU A 47 7.71 9.41 7.91
CA LEU A 47 9.01 9.94 7.51
C LEU A 47 10.09 9.65 8.56
N LYS A 48 9.80 9.86 9.85
CA LYS A 48 10.75 9.56 10.92
C LYS A 48 11.11 8.07 10.97
N ARG A 49 10.11 7.19 10.88
CA ARG A 49 10.29 5.72 10.92
C ARG A 49 11.07 5.22 9.70
N SER A 50 10.78 5.74 8.52
CA SER A 50 11.42 5.33 7.26
C SER A 50 12.77 6.02 6.98
N GLY A 51 13.41 6.66 7.97
CA GLY A 51 14.67 7.38 7.75
C GLY A 51 14.55 8.55 6.75
N ASN A 52 13.35 9.08 6.57
CA ASN A 52 12.98 10.09 5.57
C ASN A 52 13.20 9.65 4.11
N GLN A 53 13.01 8.36 3.83
CA GLN A 53 13.18 7.78 2.49
C GLN A 53 11.89 7.21 1.89
N ASN A 54 10.80 7.02 2.64
CA ASN A 54 9.54 6.52 2.05
C ASN A 54 8.99 7.52 1.01
N LEU A 55 8.90 7.08 -0.26
CA LEU A 55 8.53 7.94 -1.38
C LEU A 55 7.09 8.43 -1.28
N VAL A 56 6.16 7.60 -0.81
CA VAL A 56 4.75 7.97 -0.64
C VAL A 56 4.60 9.07 0.40
N ALA A 57 5.27 8.94 1.55
CA ALA A 57 5.27 9.93 2.63
C ALA A 57 5.94 11.26 2.22
N LEU A 58 6.94 11.22 1.34
CA LEU A 58 7.53 12.42 0.75
C LEU A 58 6.56 13.09 -0.23
N GLY A 59 5.85 12.30 -1.06
CA GLY A 59 4.79 12.81 -1.94
C GLY A 59 3.66 13.45 -1.15
N ASN A 60 3.17 12.76 -0.12
CA ASN A 60 2.18 13.25 0.83
C ASN A 60 2.64 14.55 1.50
N ALA A 61 3.90 14.62 1.95
CA ALA A 61 4.45 15.83 2.55
C ALA A 61 4.38 17.03 1.59
N ALA A 62 4.83 16.85 0.33
CA ALA A 62 4.78 17.90 -0.68
C ALA A 62 3.35 18.39 -0.92
N PHE A 63 2.39 17.46 -1.04
CA PHE A 63 0.97 17.76 -1.18
C PHE A 63 0.41 18.55 0.03
N LEU A 64 0.70 18.11 1.26
CA LEU A 64 0.24 18.77 2.48
C LEU A 64 0.80 20.19 2.62
N PHE A 65 2.07 20.41 2.30
CA PHE A 65 2.66 21.76 2.33
C PHE A 65 2.08 22.66 1.25
N HIS A 66 1.79 22.11 0.06
CA HIS A 66 1.05 22.83 -0.98
C HIS A 66 -0.35 23.24 -0.51
N LEU A 67 -1.11 22.33 0.12
CA LEU A 67 -2.42 22.63 0.71
C LEU A 67 -2.35 23.74 1.77
N LYS A 68 -1.27 23.78 2.55
CA LYS A 68 -0.99 24.83 3.55
C LYS A 68 -0.49 26.14 2.98
N LYS A 69 -0.31 26.24 1.66
CA LYS A 69 0.29 27.39 0.96
C LYS A 69 1.75 27.67 1.36
N ASP A 70 2.44 26.65 1.89
CA ASP A 70 3.87 26.69 2.20
C ASP A 70 4.65 26.11 1.00
N VAL A 71 4.67 26.88 -0.09
CA VAL A 71 5.18 26.43 -1.39
C VAL A 71 6.68 26.12 -1.33
N GLU A 72 7.46 26.93 -0.60
CA GLU A 72 8.90 26.74 -0.45
C GLU A 72 9.24 25.36 0.14
N LYS A 73 8.51 24.91 1.16
CA LYS A 73 8.71 23.57 1.72
C LYS A 73 8.26 22.47 0.77
N ALA A 74 7.15 22.66 0.05
CA ALA A 74 6.71 21.71 -0.96
C ALA A 74 7.79 21.52 -2.04
N ASP A 75 8.37 22.61 -2.54
CA ASP A 75 9.42 22.58 -3.56
C ASP A 75 10.71 21.93 -3.04
N CYS A 76 11.11 22.21 -1.79
CA CYS A 76 12.25 21.55 -1.16
C CYS A 76 12.08 20.03 -1.12
N ILE A 77 10.87 19.54 -0.83
CA ILE A 77 10.57 18.11 -0.82
C ILE A 77 10.57 17.52 -2.24
N ILE A 78 10.03 18.24 -3.23
CA ILE A 78 10.08 17.84 -4.65
C ILE A 78 11.54 17.73 -5.12
N LEU A 79 12.40 18.67 -4.75
CA LEU A 79 13.83 18.60 -5.03
C LEU A 79 14.48 17.38 -4.38
N LYS A 80 14.10 17.04 -3.15
CA LYS A 80 14.56 15.82 -2.47
C LYS A 80 14.12 14.56 -3.23
N LEU A 81 12.86 14.48 -3.65
CA LEU A 81 12.35 13.38 -4.48
C LEU A 81 13.12 13.25 -5.81
N ASN A 82 13.45 14.37 -6.45
CA ASN A 82 14.24 14.35 -7.68
C ASN A 82 15.68 13.87 -7.45
N LYS A 83 16.30 14.21 -6.31
CA LYS A 83 17.63 13.68 -5.95
C LYS A 83 17.60 12.17 -5.73
N LEU A 84 16.52 11.64 -5.14
CA LEU A 84 16.38 10.19 -4.93
C LEU A 84 16.36 9.42 -6.24
N LYS A 85 15.88 9.99 -7.35
CA LYS A 85 15.91 9.34 -8.67
C LYS A 85 17.32 8.96 -9.14
N ALA A 86 18.35 9.64 -8.65
CA ALA A 86 19.72 9.41 -9.04
C ALA A 86 20.43 8.34 -8.16
N THR A 87 19.77 7.82 -7.12
CA THR A 87 20.36 6.79 -6.26
C THR A 87 20.19 5.41 -6.87
N SER A 88 21.13 4.50 -6.60
CA SER A 88 21.06 3.10 -7.05
C SER A 88 19.87 2.34 -6.45
N GLU A 89 19.31 2.82 -5.33
CA GLU A 89 18.18 2.21 -4.63
C GLU A 89 16.82 2.65 -5.17
N PHE A 90 16.78 3.63 -6.08
CA PHE A 90 15.54 4.28 -6.49
C PHE A 90 14.50 3.32 -7.06
N GLU A 91 14.89 2.41 -7.95
CA GLU A 91 13.94 1.46 -8.55
C GLU A 91 13.33 0.55 -7.47
N ASN A 92 14.11 0.16 -6.47
CA ASN A 92 13.61 -0.61 -5.34
C ASN A 92 12.59 0.18 -4.51
N MET A 93 12.90 1.44 -4.22
CA MET A 93 12.00 2.34 -3.49
C MET A 93 10.70 2.59 -4.26
N LYS A 94 10.80 2.74 -5.58
CA LYS A 94 9.67 2.97 -6.49
C LYS A 94 8.73 1.77 -6.52
N VAL A 95 9.25 0.55 -6.62
CA VAL A 95 8.39 -0.65 -6.59
C VAL A 95 7.68 -0.78 -5.24
N LYS A 96 8.37 -0.51 -4.11
CA LYS A 96 7.72 -0.45 -2.79
C LYS A 96 6.61 0.60 -2.73
N ALA A 97 6.84 1.79 -3.27
CA ALA A 97 5.83 2.84 -3.34
C ALA A 97 4.62 2.43 -4.20
N ILE A 98 4.83 1.67 -5.28
CA ILE A 98 3.75 1.13 -6.12
C ILE A 98 2.92 0.09 -5.34
N LEU A 99 3.55 -0.80 -4.59
CA LEU A 99 2.85 -1.77 -3.72
C LEU A 99 2.02 -1.06 -2.65
N GLU A 100 2.58 0.00 -2.05
CA GLU A 100 1.88 0.83 -1.09
C GLU A 100 0.66 1.52 -1.71
N GLN A 101 0.79 2.10 -2.90
CA GLN A 101 -0.36 2.66 -3.64
C GLN A 101 -1.41 1.59 -4.01
N ALA A 102 -0.97 0.38 -4.35
CA ALA A 102 -1.87 -0.74 -4.62
C ALA A 102 -2.69 -1.09 -3.36
N TYR A 103 -2.06 -1.10 -2.19
CA TYR A 103 -2.72 -1.27 -0.89
C TYR A 103 -3.74 -0.16 -0.62
N GLU A 104 -3.37 1.11 -0.82
CA GLU A 104 -4.26 2.25 -0.62
C GLU A 104 -5.53 2.16 -1.48
N TYR A 105 -5.36 1.93 -2.79
CA TYR A 105 -6.49 1.78 -3.70
C TYR A 105 -7.38 0.58 -3.38
N ARG A 106 -6.79 -0.53 -2.93
CA ARG A 106 -7.56 -1.67 -2.40
C ARG A 106 -8.44 -1.21 -1.24
N LYS A 107 -7.93 -0.41 -0.30
CA LYS A 107 -8.69 0.04 0.87
C LYS A 107 -9.79 1.05 0.51
N PHE A 108 -9.55 1.97 -0.42
CA PHE A 108 -10.60 2.89 -0.90
C PHE A 108 -11.78 2.15 -1.54
N GLY A 109 -11.52 1.06 -2.27
CA GLY A 109 -12.59 0.23 -2.86
C GLY A 109 -13.31 0.90 -4.03
N GLY A 110 -14.43 0.34 -4.48
CA GLY A 110 -15.10 0.78 -5.71
C GLY A 110 -14.36 0.36 -6.99
N ALA A 111 -15.09 0.32 -8.10
CA ALA A 111 -14.62 -0.24 -9.38
C ALA A 111 -13.27 0.32 -9.83
N LYS A 112 -13.19 1.65 -9.93
CA LYS A 112 -12.01 2.36 -10.43
C LYS A 112 -10.76 2.05 -9.60
N TYR A 113 -10.84 2.19 -8.27
CA TYR A 113 -9.67 1.99 -7.42
C TYR A 113 -9.27 0.51 -7.34
N LEU A 114 -10.23 -0.42 -7.32
CA LEU A 114 -9.89 -1.85 -7.34
C LEU A 114 -9.16 -2.26 -8.63
N LEU A 115 -9.56 -1.73 -9.79
CA LEU A 115 -8.86 -1.96 -11.06
C LEU A 115 -7.45 -1.35 -11.06
N CYS A 116 -7.29 -0.14 -10.50
CA CYS A 116 -5.96 0.45 -10.33
C CYS A 116 -5.08 -0.39 -9.38
N SER A 117 -5.63 -0.82 -8.24
CA SER A 117 -4.93 -1.68 -7.27
C SER A 117 -4.43 -2.96 -7.91
N MET A 118 -5.30 -3.64 -8.68
CA MET A 118 -4.97 -4.85 -9.42
C MET A 118 -3.81 -4.62 -10.39
N ALA A 119 -3.89 -3.58 -11.23
CA ALA A 119 -2.84 -3.26 -12.19
C ALA A 119 -1.48 -2.96 -11.53
N LEU A 120 -1.48 -2.28 -10.38
CA LEU A 120 -0.25 -2.00 -9.63
C LEU A 120 0.34 -3.25 -8.98
N PHE A 121 -0.49 -4.13 -8.40
CA PHE A 121 -0.03 -5.42 -7.87
C PHE A 121 0.54 -6.32 -8.97
N ASP A 122 -0.11 -6.41 -10.12
CA ASP A 122 0.36 -7.19 -11.27
C ASP A 122 1.71 -6.68 -11.79
N PHE A 123 1.92 -5.36 -11.77
CA PHE A 123 3.19 -4.75 -12.16
C PHE A 123 4.31 -5.01 -11.14
N ALA A 124 4.03 -4.82 -9.85
CA ALA A 124 5.07 -4.77 -8.83
C ALA A 124 5.50 -6.15 -8.30
N LEU A 125 4.55 -7.08 -8.12
CA LEU A 125 4.83 -8.35 -7.44
C LEU A 125 5.84 -9.25 -8.15
N PRO A 126 5.77 -9.44 -9.48
CA PRO A 126 6.73 -10.30 -10.17
C PRO A 126 8.19 -9.83 -10.05
N ASN A 127 8.41 -8.52 -9.85
CA ASN A 127 9.72 -7.90 -9.92
C ASN A 127 10.47 -7.85 -8.57
N MET A 128 9.77 -7.94 -7.44
CA MET A 128 10.40 -7.80 -6.12
C MET A 128 10.01 -8.85 -5.10
N HIS A 129 8.78 -9.35 -5.18
CA HIS A 129 8.20 -10.15 -4.11
C HIS A 129 7.41 -11.34 -4.68
N PRO A 130 7.97 -12.14 -5.61
CA PRO A 130 7.24 -13.25 -6.22
C PRO A 130 6.85 -14.34 -5.22
N THR A 131 7.51 -14.37 -4.06
CA THR A 131 7.28 -15.33 -2.98
C THR A 131 6.59 -14.71 -1.76
N ASP A 132 6.25 -13.42 -1.78
CA ASP A 132 5.53 -12.80 -0.66
C ASP A 132 4.05 -13.24 -0.72
N GLU A 133 3.70 -14.20 0.13
CA GLU A 133 2.37 -14.81 0.17
C GLU A 133 1.31 -13.84 0.66
N ARG A 134 1.66 -12.92 1.57
CA ARG A 134 0.78 -11.89 2.08
C ARG A 134 0.34 -10.94 0.96
N LEU A 135 1.28 -10.44 0.17
CA LEU A 135 0.96 -9.55 -0.94
C LEU A 135 0.22 -10.26 -2.07
N GLN A 136 0.54 -11.52 -2.32
CA GLN A 136 -0.21 -12.36 -3.26
C GLN A 136 -1.64 -12.59 -2.79
N PHE A 137 -1.85 -12.82 -1.49
CA PHE A 137 -3.19 -12.90 -0.91
C PHE A 137 -3.93 -11.57 -1.06
N MET A 138 -3.28 -10.42 -0.79
CA MET A 138 -3.90 -9.11 -0.98
C MET A 138 -4.34 -8.89 -2.43
N ARG A 139 -3.51 -9.28 -3.40
CA ARG A 139 -3.86 -9.25 -4.83
C ARG A 139 -5.05 -10.15 -5.14
N ALA A 140 -5.02 -11.40 -4.69
CA ALA A 140 -6.12 -12.35 -4.89
C ALA A 140 -7.45 -11.82 -4.32
N MET A 141 -7.40 -11.15 -3.17
CA MET A 141 -8.56 -10.49 -2.58
C MET A 141 -9.05 -9.29 -3.39
N VAL A 142 -8.18 -8.55 -4.08
CA VAL A 142 -8.60 -7.51 -5.04
C VAL A 142 -9.33 -8.16 -6.21
N TYR A 143 -8.77 -9.20 -6.84
CA TYR A 143 -9.43 -9.94 -7.92
C TYR A 143 -10.80 -10.47 -7.49
N ARG A 144 -10.90 -11.06 -6.29
CA ARG A 144 -12.17 -11.52 -5.72
C ARG A 144 -13.16 -10.37 -5.53
N ARG A 145 -12.74 -9.23 -4.99
CA ARG A 145 -13.62 -8.07 -4.84
C ARG A 145 -14.12 -7.56 -6.19
N CYS A 146 -13.29 -7.59 -7.24
CA CYS A 146 -13.70 -7.24 -8.60
C CYS A 146 -14.76 -8.18 -9.22
N THR A 147 -15.16 -9.28 -8.56
CA THR A 147 -16.28 -10.12 -9.03
C THR A 147 -17.62 -9.74 -8.39
N HIS A 148 -17.63 -8.88 -7.37
CA HIS A 148 -18.86 -8.49 -6.67
C HIS A 148 -19.74 -7.62 -7.55
N PHE A 149 -20.98 -8.06 -7.77
CA PHE A 149 -21.95 -7.41 -8.67
C PHE A 149 -22.18 -5.93 -8.35
N GLN A 150 -22.24 -5.57 -7.08
CA GLN A 150 -22.50 -4.21 -6.60
C GLN A 150 -21.37 -3.21 -6.91
N ILE A 151 -20.17 -3.69 -7.22
CA ILE A 151 -19.03 -2.80 -7.53
C ILE A 151 -19.17 -2.20 -8.93
N TYR A 152 -19.92 -2.85 -9.82
CA TYR A 152 -19.97 -2.51 -11.25
C TYR A 152 -21.39 -2.34 -11.76
N CYS A 153 -22.20 -1.61 -11.00
CA CYS A 153 -23.55 -1.22 -11.43
C CYS A 153 -23.54 -0.31 -12.67
N GLU A 154 -22.41 0.32 -13.00
CA GLU A 154 -22.30 1.34 -14.05
C GLU A 154 -21.66 0.82 -15.37
N ASP A 155 -21.01 -0.34 -15.37
CA ASP A 155 -20.48 -0.98 -16.60
C ASP A 155 -20.40 -2.52 -16.44
N PRO A 156 -21.53 -3.23 -16.65
CA PRO A 156 -21.60 -4.68 -16.52
C PRO A 156 -20.96 -5.45 -17.69
N GLU A 157 -20.72 -4.81 -18.85
CA GLU A 157 -20.28 -5.49 -20.08
C GLU A 157 -18.75 -5.56 -20.25
N ASN A 158 -17.97 -4.65 -19.65
CA ASN A 158 -16.52 -4.57 -19.85
C ASN A 158 -15.64 -5.31 -18.85
N ILE A 159 -16.22 -6.17 -18.01
CA ILE A 159 -15.45 -6.81 -16.94
C ILE A 159 -15.43 -8.31 -17.14
N HIS A 160 -14.23 -8.83 -17.35
CA HIS A 160 -13.95 -10.26 -17.41
C HIS A 160 -14.10 -10.90 -16.01
N ARG A 161 -15.30 -10.85 -15.41
CA ARG A 161 -15.58 -11.34 -14.05
C ARG A 161 -15.19 -12.81 -13.89
N SER A 162 -15.49 -13.64 -14.89
CA SER A 162 -15.10 -15.06 -14.90
C SER A 162 -13.59 -15.24 -14.86
N ARG A 163 -12.83 -14.38 -15.54
CA ARG A 163 -11.36 -14.39 -15.50
C ARG A 163 -10.85 -13.98 -14.12
N PHE A 164 -11.38 -12.91 -13.54
CA PHE A 164 -10.97 -12.45 -12.20
C PHE A 164 -11.33 -13.49 -11.12
N ALA A 165 -12.49 -14.13 -11.22
CA ALA A 165 -12.89 -15.21 -10.33
C ALA A 165 -11.93 -16.40 -10.43
N LEU A 166 -11.55 -16.79 -11.65
CA LEU A 166 -10.60 -17.88 -11.88
C LEU A 166 -9.23 -17.55 -11.29
N VAL A 167 -8.68 -16.37 -11.56
CA VAL A 167 -7.38 -15.93 -11.03
C VAL A 167 -7.41 -15.90 -9.49
N ALA A 168 -8.44 -15.29 -8.90
CA ALA A 168 -8.60 -15.27 -7.45
C ALA A 168 -8.66 -16.69 -6.85
N ALA A 169 -9.44 -17.59 -7.45
CA ALA A 169 -9.56 -18.96 -6.99
C ALA A 169 -8.22 -19.71 -7.08
N GLN A 170 -7.51 -19.59 -8.20
CA GLN A 170 -6.19 -20.21 -8.39
C GLN A 170 -5.18 -19.73 -7.36
N GLU A 171 -5.13 -18.41 -7.11
CA GLU A 171 -4.21 -17.83 -6.14
C GLU A 171 -4.56 -18.23 -4.71
N LEU A 172 -5.83 -18.14 -4.32
CA LEU A 172 -6.27 -18.50 -2.97
C LEU A 172 -6.08 -19.99 -2.67
N VAL A 173 -6.36 -20.88 -3.63
CA VAL A 173 -6.11 -22.32 -3.49
C VAL A 173 -4.61 -22.59 -3.35
N ARG A 174 -3.76 -21.88 -4.10
CA ARG A 174 -2.30 -22.05 -4.02
C ARG A 174 -1.74 -21.60 -2.67
N LEU A 175 -2.29 -20.53 -2.09
CA LEU A 175 -1.82 -19.91 -0.86
C LEU A 175 -2.26 -20.65 0.42
N GLY A 176 -3.31 -21.46 0.35
CA GLY A 176 -3.83 -22.19 1.50
C GLY A 176 -4.35 -21.27 2.63
N ASN A 177 -4.58 -21.85 3.81
CA ASN A 177 -5.16 -21.12 4.96
C ASN A 177 -4.13 -20.23 5.68
N ASP A 178 -2.84 -20.55 5.61
CA ASP A 178 -1.79 -19.87 6.38
C ASP A 178 -1.59 -18.42 5.90
N ALA A 179 -1.68 -18.17 4.59
CA ALA A 179 -1.62 -16.83 4.01
C ALA A 179 -2.84 -15.95 4.37
N GLU A 180 -4.02 -16.58 4.59
CA GLU A 180 -5.23 -15.87 5.02
C GLU A 180 -5.07 -15.34 6.45
N GLU A 181 -4.50 -16.13 7.37
CA GLU A 181 -4.27 -15.68 8.75
C GLU A 181 -3.30 -14.48 8.83
N SER A 182 -2.21 -14.49 8.07
CA SER A 182 -1.25 -13.37 8.03
C SER A 182 -1.85 -12.11 7.39
N ALA A 183 -2.73 -12.27 6.41
CA ALA A 183 -3.41 -11.14 5.77
C ALA A 183 -4.58 -10.57 6.59
N ILE A 184 -5.27 -11.39 7.40
CA ILE A 184 -6.31 -10.91 8.31
C ILE A 184 -5.69 -10.09 9.44
N LYS A 185 -4.54 -10.50 9.97
CA LYS A 185 -3.82 -9.76 11.03
C LYS A 185 -3.33 -8.38 10.57
N SER A 186 -3.17 -8.16 9.27
CA SER A 186 -2.79 -6.87 8.66
C SER A 186 -3.97 -6.02 8.16
N ALA A 187 -5.21 -6.53 8.22
CA ALA A 187 -6.41 -5.86 7.72
C ALA A 187 -6.96 -4.80 8.67
#